data_AF-A0A924K7Q3-F1
#
_entry.id   AF-A0A924K7Q3-F1
#
_cell.length_a   1.000
_cell.length_b   1.000
_cell.length_c   1.000
_cell.angle_alpha   90.00
_cell.angle_beta   90.00
_cell.angle_gamma   90.00
#
_symmetry.space_group_name_H-M   'P 1'
#
loop_
_entity.id
_entity.type
_entity.pdbx_description
1 polymer ?
#
loop_
_entity_poly.entity_id
_entity_poly.type
_entity_poly.pdbx_seq_one_letter_code
_entity_poly.pdbx_strand_id
1 'polypeptide(L)'
;MIAVWIKISAAVSLETAALSMLSSTPTQLHLVSYFLLHAVASAVVTWLAWVLLPNNFKKPFLPACALLWAFAFFIPVLGVTAILIVVQVAKRFPRILRTERYVTVRMPEFSGVQREATERGDLRAGDARRILKDATQPLETRLRVLVALQSMEPKAAVPLLISLLSDPSEDIRLLAYSMVDSWEKDLVQKIQRANAELDVARESGSNTLIVNALRRLAELHWTQADTGLARGDLRRFALEHAQQYCEQVQALDTRAPGIWALYARILTELGHLVAAVKAVKMARRLRMPMAEAYSLMAQIAYAQRNYPAVRRYANMLPDDGLLPSSVLRSAAFWRNRRRIKKVDIRV
;
A
#
# COMPACT_ATOMS: atom_id res chain seq x y z
N MET A 1 35.63 12.49 -0.62
CA MET A 1 35.66 11.82 -1.95
C MET A 1 37.08 11.41 -2.35
N ILE A 2 38.08 12.28 -2.22
CA ILE A 2 39.49 11.99 -2.54
C ILE A 2 40.01 10.70 -1.87
N ALA A 3 39.77 10.53 -0.57
CA ALA A 3 40.18 9.33 0.18
C ALA A 3 39.51 8.01 -0.30
N VAL A 4 38.38 8.06 -1.00
CA VAL A 4 37.72 6.88 -1.57
C VAL A 4 38.38 6.49 -2.89
N TRP A 5 38.68 7.49 -3.74
CA TRP A 5 39.38 7.28 -5.00
C TRP A 5 40.79 6.73 -4.81
N ILE A 6 41.52 7.19 -3.79
CA ILE A 6 42.84 6.65 -3.43
C ILE A 6 42.76 5.15 -3.10
N LYS A 7 41.74 4.74 -2.34
CA LYS A 7 41.55 3.33 -1.95
C LYS A 7 41.13 2.45 -3.12
N ILE A 8 40.31 2.96 -4.04
CA ILE A 8 39.94 2.27 -5.27
C ILE A 8 41.19 2.07 -6.15
N SER A 9 41.98 3.13 -6.36
CA SER A 9 43.22 3.08 -7.12
C SER A 9 44.21 2.09 -6.52
N ALA A 10 44.36 2.08 -5.19
CA ALA A 10 45.23 1.15 -4.48
C ALA A 10 44.77 -0.30 -4.67
N ALA A 11 43.48 -0.60 -4.48
CA ALA A 11 42.95 -1.94 -4.68
C ALA A 11 43.15 -2.46 -6.11
N VAL A 12 42.86 -1.64 -7.13
CA VAL A 12 43.03 -2.00 -8.54
C VAL A 12 44.50 -2.21 -8.91
N SER A 13 45.40 -1.37 -8.39
CA SER A 13 46.85 -1.49 -8.65
C SER A 13 47.42 -2.78 -8.04
N LEU A 14 46.90 -3.19 -6.87
CA LEU A 14 47.35 -4.38 -6.16
C LEU A 14 46.82 -5.67 -6.80
N GLU A 15 45.56 -5.68 -7.27
CA GLU A 15 44.97 -6.76 -8.06
C GLU A 15 45.68 -6.96 -9.41
N THR A 16 45.97 -5.85 -10.12
CA THR A 16 46.67 -5.92 -11.41
C THR A 16 48.13 -6.39 -11.25
N ALA A 17 48.81 -5.92 -10.20
CA ALA A 17 50.13 -6.45 -9.84
C ALA A 17 50.07 -7.94 -9.49
N ALA A 18 49.02 -8.40 -8.79
CA ALA A 18 48.88 -9.81 -8.43
C ALA A 18 48.69 -10.67 -9.69
N LEU A 19 47.79 -10.27 -10.58
CA LEU A 19 47.54 -10.94 -11.86
C LEU A 19 48.79 -10.97 -12.75
N SER A 20 49.63 -9.93 -12.72
CA SER A 20 50.87 -9.89 -13.49
C SER A 20 51.93 -10.91 -13.06
N MET A 21 51.86 -11.40 -11.81
CA MET A 21 52.74 -12.46 -11.30
C MET A 21 52.35 -13.85 -11.82
N LEU A 22 51.18 -13.99 -12.45
CA LEU A 22 50.69 -15.24 -13.02
C LEU A 22 51.27 -15.42 -14.44
N SER A 23 52.49 -15.96 -14.51
CA SER A 23 53.17 -16.28 -15.77
C SER A 23 52.78 -17.66 -16.31
N SER A 24 53.04 -17.91 -17.59
CA SER A 24 52.71 -19.18 -18.28
C SER A 24 53.42 -20.42 -17.68
N THR A 25 54.48 -20.23 -16.89
CA THR A 25 55.19 -21.27 -16.15
C THR A 25 55.36 -20.85 -14.68
N PRO A 26 54.32 -21.01 -13.85
CA PRO A 26 54.35 -20.52 -12.48
C PRO A 26 55.32 -21.36 -11.63
N THR A 27 56.36 -20.73 -11.08
CA THR A 27 57.17 -21.35 -10.03
C THR A 27 56.46 -21.21 -8.67
N GLN A 28 56.83 -22.03 -7.68
CA GLN A 28 56.25 -21.97 -6.33
C GLN A 28 56.32 -20.56 -5.73
N LEU A 29 57.41 -19.83 -5.98
CA LEU A 29 57.58 -18.45 -5.51
C LEU A 29 56.55 -17.50 -6.11
N HIS A 30 56.23 -17.63 -7.41
CA HIS A 30 55.22 -16.81 -8.07
C HIS A 30 53.82 -17.03 -7.49
N LEU A 31 53.47 -18.28 -7.18
CA LEU A 31 52.19 -18.62 -6.56
C LEU A 31 52.07 -18.04 -5.14
N VAL A 32 53.12 -18.16 -4.33
CA VAL A 32 53.14 -17.57 -2.98
C VAL A 32 53.02 -16.05 -3.05
N SER A 33 53.76 -15.39 -3.95
CA SER A 33 53.66 -13.94 -4.15
C SER A 33 52.27 -13.51 -4.62
N TYR A 34 51.64 -14.29 -5.51
CA TYR A 34 50.27 -14.04 -5.98
C TYR A 34 49.27 -14.07 -4.81
N PHE A 35 49.28 -15.13 -4.00
CA PHE A 35 48.34 -15.27 -2.89
C PHE A 35 48.54 -14.19 -1.81
N LEU A 36 49.78 -13.82 -1.53
CA LEU A 36 50.07 -12.74 -0.58
C LEU A 36 49.55 -11.39 -1.08
N LEU A 37 49.81 -11.05 -2.35
CA LEU A 37 49.37 -9.80 -2.93
C LEU A 37 47.83 -9.76 -3.05
N HIS A 38 47.22 -10.87 -3.45
CA HIS A 38 45.76 -11.02 -3.50
C HIS A 38 45.09 -10.91 -2.12
N ALA A 39 45.70 -11.46 -1.07
CA ALA A 39 45.21 -11.33 0.31
C ALA A 39 45.22 -9.87 0.78
N VAL A 40 46.28 -9.12 0.44
CA VAL A 40 46.38 -7.68 0.74
C VAL A 40 45.34 -6.89 -0.05
N ALA A 41 45.15 -7.20 -1.33
CA ALA A 41 44.15 -6.54 -2.18
C ALA A 41 42.73 -6.75 -1.62
N SER A 42 42.41 -7.99 -1.25
CA SER A 42 41.15 -8.39 -0.61
C SER A 42 40.90 -7.66 0.71
N ALA A 43 41.95 -7.43 1.51
CA ALA A 43 41.85 -6.65 2.75
C ALA A 43 41.55 -5.16 2.49
N VAL A 44 42.19 -4.56 1.48
CA VAL A 44 41.94 -3.17 1.08
C VAL A 44 40.50 -2.98 0.55
N VAL A 45 40.01 -3.92 -0.27
CA VAL A 45 38.62 -3.91 -0.78
C VAL A 45 37.62 -4.06 0.35
N THR A 46 37.87 -4.96 1.30
CA THR A 46 37.02 -5.15 2.48
C THR A 46 36.96 -3.88 3.33
N TRP A 47 38.09 -3.22 3.55
CA TRP A 47 38.14 -1.94 4.25
C TRP A 47 37.37 -0.85 3.51
N LEU A 48 37.53 -0.75 2.18
CA LEU A 48 36.79 0.19 1.35
C LEU A 48 35.28 -0.06 1.42
N ALA A 49 34.86 -1.32 1.30
CA ALA A 49 33.47 -1.73 1.42
C ALA A 49 32.91 -1.35 2.79
N TRP A 50 33.65 -1.58 3.87
CA TRP A 50 33.25 -1.21 5.24
C TRP A 50 33.05 0.30 5.43
N VAL A 51 33.93 1.12 4.85
CA VAL A 51 33.81 2.59 4.91
C VAL A 51 32.57 3.05 4.14
N LEU A 52 32.30 2.45 2.98
CA LEU A 52 31.20 2.81 2.10
C LEU A 52 29.85 2.24 2.53
N LEU A 53 29.83 1.17 3.32
CA LEU A 53 28.62 0.51 3.78
C LEU A 53 27.78 1.47 4.66
N PRO A 54 26.44 1.49 4.53
CA PRO A 54 25.59 2.25 5.44
C PRO A 54 25.70 1.74 6.89
N ASN A 55 25.63 2.63 7.89
CA ASN A 55 25.78 2.29 9.32
C ASN A 55 24.83 1.18 9.81
N ASN A 56 23.69 0.99 9.14
CA ASN A 56 22.71 -0.04 9.49
C ASN A 56 23.21 -1.47 9.23
N PHE A 57 24.22 -1.65 8.37
CA PHE A 57 24.80 -2.95 8.03
C PHE A 57 26.17 -3.19 8.68
N LYS A 58 26.66 -2.25 9.50
CA LYS A 58 27.98 -2.32 10.14
C LYS A 58 28.01 -3.13 11.44
N LYS A 59 27.04 -4.02 11.66
CA LYS A 59 26.94 -4.82 12.88
C LYS A 59 26.53 -6.26 12.57
N PRO A 60 27.23 -7.29 13.09
CA PRO A 60 28.43 -7.23 13.92
C PRO A 60 29.72 -7.01 13.09
N PHE A 61 30.74 -6.34 13.64
CA PHE A 61 31.97 -5.95 12.90
C PHE A 61 32.79 -7.14 12.40
N LEU A 62 33.18 -8.04 13.30
CA LEU A 62 34.05 -9.17 12.97
C LEU A 62 33.46 -10.08 11.88
N PRO A 63 32.23 -10.62 12.01
CA PRO A 63 31.70 -11.54 11.01
C PRO A 63 31.44 -10.87 9.67
N ALA A 64 31.05 -9.59 9.66
CA ALA A 64 30.83 -8.87 8.41
C ALA A 64 32.15 -8.60 7.65
N CYS A 65 33.21 -8.18 8.35
CA CYS A 65 34.53 -8.01 7.74
C CYS A 65 35.14 -9.34 7.29
N ALA A 66 35.02 -10.39 8.11
CA ALA A 66 35.50 -11.73 7.76
C ALA A 66 34.80 -12.28 6.51
N LEU A 67 33.47 -12.10 6.42
CA LEU A 67 32.68 -12.53 5.27
C LEU A 67 33.08 -11.80 3.99
N LEU A 68 33.19 -10.47 4.05
CA LEU A 68 33.59 -9.65 2.90
C LEU A 68 35.02 -10.00 2.43
N TRP A 69 35.94 -10.22 3.37
CA TRP A 69 37.31 -10.63 3.03
C TRP A 69 37.34 -12.03 2.41
N ALA A 70 36.58 -12.99 2.95
CA ALA A 70 36.49 -14.34 2.40
C ALA A 70 35.96 -14.33 0.96
N PHE A 71 34.89 -13.56 0.68
CA PHE A 71 34.36 -13.43 -0.68
C PHE A 71 35.36 -12.78 -1.65
N ALA A 72 36.10 -11.76 -1.21
CA ALA A 72 37.12 -11.12 -2.03
C ALA A 72 38.31 -12.06 -2.30
N PHE A 73 38.73 -12.84 -1.30
CA PHE A 73 39.91 -13.70 -1.38
C PHE A 73 39.66 -14.98 -2.18
N PHE A 74 38.58 -15.73 -1.89
CA PHE A 74 38.32 -17.03 -2.51
C PHE A 74 37.78 -16.93 -3.95
N ILE A 75 37.29 -15.75 -4.35
CA ILE A 75 36.80 -15.52 -5.71
C ILE A 75 37.56 -14.34 -6.32
N PRO A 76 38.78 -14.54 -6.83
CA PRO A 76 39.57 -13.47 -7.43
C PRO A 76 38.80 -12.78 -8.57
N VAL A 77 38.98 -11.46 -8.72
CA VAL A 77 38.29 -10.59 -9.71
C VAL A 77 36.76 -10.47 -9.51
N LEU A 78 36.03 -11.58 -9.47
CA LEU A 78 34.57 -11.62 -9.31
C LEU A 78 34.12 -11.23 -7.89
N GLY A 79 34.86 -11.62 -6.85
CA GLY A 79 34.55 -11.27 -5.47
C GLY A 79 34.66 -9.76 -5.22
N VAL A 80 35.71 -9.12 -5.74
CA VAL A 80 35.92 -7.67 -5.64
C VAL A 80 34.80 -6.91 -6.35
N THR A 81 34.47 -7.30 -7.58
CA THR A 81 33.41 -6.66 -8.36
C THR A 81 32.03 -6.86 -7.73
N ALA A 82 31.72 -8.07 -7.23
CA ALA A 82 30.48 -8.36 -6.52
C ALA A 82 30.31 -7.51 -5.26
N ILE A 83 31.35 -7.35 -4.44
CA ILE A 83 31.32 -6.51 -3.22
C ILE A 83 31.02 -5.05 -3.57
N LEU A 84 31.64 -4.51 -4.62
CA LEU A 84 31.37 -3.14 -5.07
C LEU A 84 29.92 -2.97 -5.55
N ILE A 85 29.40 -3.92 -6.32
CA ILE A 85 28.00 -3.91 -6.77
C ILE A 85 27.06 -3.95 -5.56
N VAL A 86 27.28 -4.85 -4.60
CA VAL A 86 26.47 -4.98 -3.39
C VAL A 86 26.46 -3.70 -2.57
N VAL A 87 27.62 -3.05 -2.40
CA VAL A 87 27.72 -1.76 -1.70
C VAL A 87 26.92 -0.67 -2.44
N GLN A 88 26.95 -0.64 -3.77
CA GLN A 88 26.19 0.34 -4.56
C GLN A 88 24.68 0.08 -4.52
N VAL A 89 24.25 -1.19 -4.56
CA VAL A 89 22.85 -1.59 -4.38
C VAL A 89 22.37 -1.22 -2.97
N ALA A 90 23.15 -1.51 -1.93
CA ALA A 90 22.81 -1.15 -0.55
C ALA A 90 22.68 0.36 -0.33
N LYS A 91 23.48 1.17 -1.03
CA LYS A 91 23.35 2.64 -1.01
C LYS A 91 22.14 3.16 -1.79
N ARG A 92 21.85 2.58 -2.96
CA ARG A 92 20.78 3.05 -3.86
C ARG A 92 19.40 2.59 -3.40
N PHE A 93 19.32 1.39 -2.83
CA PHE A 93 18.08 0.73 -2.41
C PHE A 93 18.11 0.27 -0.95
N PRO A 94 18.33 1.19 0.01
CA PRO A 94 18.43 0.84 1.44
C PRO A 94 17.13 0.27 2.02
N ARG A 95 16.02 0.38 1.29
CA ARG A 95 14.70 -0.11 1.69
C ARG A 95 14.47 -1.58 1.36
N ILE A 96 15.11 -2.13 0.33
CA ILE A 96 14.96 -3.55 -0.07
C ILE A 96 15.53 -4.48 1.01
N LEU A 97 16.59 -4.01 1.69
CA LEU A 97 17.31 -4.76 2.71
C LEU A 97 16.85 -4.45 4.14
N ARG A 98 15.70 -3.79 4.30
CA ARG A 98 15.22 -3.32 5.60
C ARG A 98 14.27 -4.35 6.19
N THR A 99 14.74 -5.10 7.19
CA THR A 99 13.86 -5.87 8.08
C THR A 99 13.26 -4.89 9.09
N GLU A 100 11.94 -4.67 9.04
CA GLU A 100 11.28 -3.92 10.09
C GLU A 100 11.34 -4.73 11.38
N ARG A 101 11.95 -4.15 12.41
CA ARG A 101 12.06 -4.81 13.71
C ARG A 101 10.69 -4.70 14.38
N TYR A 102 9.98 -5.82 14.45
CA TYR A 102 8.75 -5.91 15.23
C TYR A 102 9.09 -5.66 16.70
N VAL A 103 8.56 -4.59 17.27
CA VAL A 103 8.60 -4.35 18.72
C VAL A 103 7.29 -4.88 19.27
N THR A 104 7.39 -5.87 20.15
CA THR A 104 6.25 -6.30 20.94
C THR A 104 5.90 -5.18 21.92
N VAL A 105 4.81 -4.47 21.64
CA VAL A 105 4.24 -3.50 22.58
C VAL A 105 3.25 -4.24 23.46
N ARG A 106 3.20 -3.92 24.76
CA ARG A 106 2.16 -4.44 25.64
C ARG A 106 0.80 -4.00 25.07
N MET A 107 -0.12 -4.95 24.94
CA MET A 107 -1.49 -4.69 24.46
C MET A 107 -2.11 -3.57 25.32
N PRO A 108 -2.52 -2.42 24.74
CA PRO A 108 -3.21 -1.39 25.49
C PRO A 108 -4.59 -1.89 25.92
N GLU A 109 -5.07 -1.41 27.06
CA GLU A 109 -6.42 -1.72 27.52
C GLU A 109 -7.44 -0.95 26.66
N PHE A 110 -8.14 -1.67 25.79
CA PHE A 110 -9.24 -1.12 25.00
C PHE A 110 -10.51 -1.10 25.85
N SER A 111 -11.26 0.01 25.83
CA SER A 111 -12.55 0.10 26.49
C SER A 111 -13.54 -0.93 25.90
N GLY A 112 -14.45 -1.46 26.74
CA GLY A 112 -15.36 -2.55 26.36
C GLY A 112 -16.20 -2.32 25.09
N VAL A 113 -16.45 -1.06 24.72
CA VAL A 113 -17.16 -0.67 23.49
C VAL A 113 -16.38 -1.06 22.22
N GLN A 114 -15.05 -1.15 22.28
CA GLN A 114 -14.21 -1.64 21.18
C GLN A 114 -14.04 -3.16 21.16
N ARG A 115 -14.27 -3.85 22.31
CA ARG A 115 -14.25 -5.31 22.38
C ARG A 115 -15.41 -5.94 21.60
N GLU A 116 -16.61 -5.38 21.64
CA GLU A 116 -17.74 -5.95 20.88
C GLU A 116 -17.55 -5.89 19.35
N ALA A 117 -16.80 -4.90 18.85
CA ALA A 117 -16.44 -4.82 17.43
C ALA A 117 -15.29 -5.78 17.03
N THR A 118 -14.48 -6.20 18.00
CA THR A 118 -13.33 -7.09 17.77
C THR A 118 -13.72 -8.57 17.97
N GLU A 119 -14.58 -8.86 18.94
CA GLU A 119 -14.99 -10.24 19.29
C GLU A 119 -16.03 -10.85 18.32
N ARG A 120 -16.69 -10.04 17.47
CA ARG A 120 -17.57 -10.55 16.39
C ARG A 120 -16.83 -10.80 15.06
N GLY A 121 -15.50 -10.67 15.01
CA GLY A 121 -14.74 -10.52 13.77
C GLY A 121 -13.44 -11.32 13.68
N ASP A 122 -13.42 -12.59 14.07
CA ASP A 122 -12.21 -13.45 13.98
C ASP A 122 -11.72 -13.71 12.54
N LEU A 123 -12.49 -13.30 11.52
CA LEU A 123 -12.11 -13.43 10.12
C LEU A 123 -11.85 -12.04 9.50
N ARG A 124 -10.58 -11.63 9.44
CA ARG A 124 -10.21 -10.42 8.70
C ARG A 124 -10.39 -10.65 7.19
N ALA A 125 -10.71 -9.60 6.44
CA ALA A 125 -10.83 -9.67 4.97
C ALA A 125 -9.59 -10.27 4.28
N GLY A 126 -8.40 -10.04 4.84
CA GLY A 126 -7.15 -10.63 4.35
C GLY A 126 -7.07 -12.15 4.57
N ASP A 127 -7.50 -12.62 5.75
CA ASP A 127 -7.53 -14.03 6.10
C ASP A 127 -8.60 -14.76 5.29
N ALA A 128 -9.78 -14.16 5.15
CA ALA A 128 -10.85 -14.64 4.29
C ALA A 128 -10.36 -14.87 2.86
N ARG A 129 -9.70 -13.85 2.28
CA ARG A 129 -9.13 -13.93 0.93
C ARG A 129 -8.06 -15.01 0.82
N ARG A 130 -7.19 -15.18 1.82
CA ARG A 130 -6.14 -16.20 1.82
C ARG A 130 -6.75 -17.60 1.81
N ILE A 131 -7.67 -17.87 2.73
CA ILE A 131 -8.30 -19.19 2.88
C ILE A 131 -9.15 -19.52 1.65
N LEU A 132 -9.94 -18.57 1.15
CA LEU A 132 -10.81 -18.82 0.00
C LEU A 132 -10.04 -18.99 -1.31
N LYS A 133 -8.88 -18.36 -1.49
CA LYS A 133 -8.06 -18.52 -2.71
C LYS A 133 -7.15 -19.75 -2.68
N ASP A 134 -6.94 -20.34 -1.52
CA ASP A 134 -6.11 -21.53 -1.37
C ASP A 134 -6.97 -22.78 -1.60
N ALA A 135 -6.88 -23.33 -2.82
CA ALA A 135 -7.60 -24.53 -3.21
C ALA A 135 -7.13 -25.80 -2.48
N THR A 136 -5.99 -25.75 -1.77
CA THR A 136 -5.50 -26.88 -0.95
C THR A 136 -6.20 -26.98 0.40
N GLN A 137 -6.92 -25.93 0.82
CA GLN A 137 -7.66 -25.93 2.08
C GLN A 137 -8.88 -26.86 2.03
N PRO A 138 -9.25 -27.49 3.15
CA PRO A 138 -10.46 -28.31 3.22
C PRO A 138 -11.71 -27.54 2.79
N LEU A 139 -12.55 -28.17 1.95
CA LEU A 139 -13.76 -27.55 1.40
C LEU A 139 -14.66 -26.95 2.48
N GLU A 140 -14.89 -27.68 3.57
CA GLU A 140 -15.71 -27.21 4.70
C GLU A 140 -15.20 -25.92 5.33
N THR A 141 -13.88 -25.77 5.44
CA THR A 141 -13.27 -24.56 6.00
C THR A 141 -13.46 -23.38 5.04
N ARG A 142 -13.27 -23.62 3.74
CA ARG A 142 -13.51 -22.61 2.69
C ARG A 142 -14.99 -22.20 2.67
N LEU A 143 -15.93 -23.13 2.76
CA LEU A 143 -17.38 -22.85 2.81
C LEU A 143 -17.77 -22.06 4.07
N ARG A 144 -17.23 -22.42 5.25
CA ARG A 144 -17.47 -21.66 6.49
C ARG A 144 -17.01 -20.21 6.37
N VAL A 145 -15.83 -20.01 5.78
CA VAL A 145 -15.26 -18.67 5.51
C VAL A 145 -16.09 -17.92 4.47
N LEU A 146 -16.62 -18.62 3.45
CA LEU A 146 -17.49 -18.04 2.43
C LEU A 146 -18.80 -17.52 3.05
N VAL A 147 -19.45 -18.29 3.93
CA VAL A 147 -20.66 -17.86 4.65
C VAL A 147 -20.36 -16.66 5.55
N ALA A 148 -19.21 -16.65 6.22
CA ALA A 148 -18.79 -15.51 7.04
C ALA A 148 -18.60 -14.20 6.24
N LEU A 149 -18.44 -14.26 4.91
CA LEU A 149 -18.42 -13.04 4.07
C LEU A 149 -19.77 -12.30 4.06
N GLN A 150 -20.89 -12.96 4.38
CA GLN A 150 -22.22 -12.31 4.36
C GLN A 150 -22.34 -11.15 5.36
N SER A 151 -21.66 -11.24 6.50
CA SER A 151 -21.68 -10.20 7.53
C SER A 151 -20.62 -9.11 7.33
N MET A 152 -19.76 -9.26 6.32
CA MET A 152 -18.72 -8.29 6.01
C MET A 152 -19.24 -7.10 5.22
N GLU A 153 -18.53 -5.95 5.32
CA GLU A 153 -18.89 -4.77 4.54
C GLU A 153 -18.87 -5.06 3.03
N PRO A 154 -19.88 -4.58 2.28
CA PRO A 154 -20.00 -4.96 0.90
C PRO A 154 -18.82 -4.69 -0.01
N LYS A 155 -18.14 -3.57 0.24
CA LYS A 155 -16.95 -3.16 -0.47
C LYS A 155 -15.79 -4.16 -0.37
N ALA A 156 -15.71 -4.90 0.74
CA ALA A 156 -14.68 -5.90 0.95
C ALA A 156 -15.09 -7.30 0.44
N ALA A 157 -16.38 -7.66 0.58
CA ALA A 157 -16.86 -9.00 0.27
C ALA A 157 -17.14 -9.22 -1.23
N VAL A 158 -17.86 -8.33 -1.91
CA VAL A 158 -18.31 -8.53 -3.31
C VAL A 158 -17.15 -8.81 -4.26
N PRO A 159 -16.04 -8.03 -4.27
CA PRO A 159 -14.93 -8.32 -5.17
C PRO A 159 -14.31 -9.70 -4.94
N LEU A 160 -14.32 -10.18 -3.69
CA LEU A 160 -13.83 -11.50 -3.33
C LEU A 160 -14.80 -12.58 -3.83
N LEU A 161 -16.10 -12.42 -3.60
CA LEU A 161 -17.15 -13.34 -4.10
C LEU A 161 -17.10 -13.48 -5.61
N ILE A 162 -17.02 -12.36 -6.35
CA ILE A 162 -16.93 -12.41 -7.82
C ILE A 162 -15.67 -13.15 -8.26
N SER A 163 -14.57 -13.05 -7.53
CA SER A 163 -13.34 -13.80 -7.84
C SER A 163 -13.46 -15.31 -7.63
N LEU A 164 -14.46 -15.77 -6.85
CA LEU A 164 -14.75 -17.19 -6.59
C LEU A 164 -15.72 -17.80 -7.61
N LEU A 165 -16.27 -17.01 -8.54
CA LEU A 165 -17.11 -17.55 -9.63
C LEU A 165 -16.33 -18.47 -10.57
N SER A 166 -14.99 -18.41 -10.53
CA SER A 166 -14.10 -19.28 -11.29
C SER A 166 -13.40 -20.34 -10.42
N ASP A 167 -13.91 -20.58 -9.20
CA ASP A 167 -13.32 -21.58 -8.29
C ASP A 167 -13.41 -23.00 -8.88
N PRO A 168 -12.46 -23.91 -8.63
CA PRO A 168 -12.60 -25.31 -9.04
C PRO A 168 -13.80 -26.02 -8.40
N SER A 169 -14.16 -25.68 -7.15
CA SER A 169 -15.30 -26.30 -6.45
C SER A 169 -16.64 -25.70 -6.93
N GLU A 170 -17.56 -26.57 -7.33
CA GLU A 170 -18.91 -26.16 -7.76
C GLU A 170 -19.73 -25.53 -6.63
N ASP A 171 -19.69 -26.09 -5.42
CA ASP A 171 -20.43 -25.57 -4.26
C ASP A 171 -20.02 -24.14 -3.92
N ILE A 172 -18.72 -23.84 -4.01
CA ILE A 172 -18.18 -22.49 -3.77
C ILE A 172 -18.66 -21.54 -4.86
N ARG A 173 -18.62 -21.95 -6.14
CA ARG A 173 -19.10 -21.12 -7.26
C ARG A 173 -20.59 -20.79 -7.11
N LEU A 174 -21.42 -21.79 -6.81
CA LEU A 174 -22.87 -21.64 -6.68
C LEU A 174 -23.26 -20.76 -5.49
N LEU A 175 -22.62 -20.96 -4.33
CA LEU A 175 -22.86 -20.12 -3.15
C LEU A 175 -22.36 -18.69 -3.36
N ALA A 176 -21.21 -18.49 -4.01
CA ALA A 176 -20.73 -17.16 -4.35
C ALA A 176 -21.69 -16.44 -5.32
N TYR A 177 -22.22 -17.16 -6.32
CA TYR A 177 -23.19 -16.62 -7.28
C TYR A 177 -24.48 -16.17 -6.57
N SER A 178 -25.08 -17.02 -5.73
CA SER A 178 -26.32 -16.68 -5.02
C SER A 178 -26.13 -15.50 -4.06
N MET A 179 -24.96 -15.40 -3.42
CA MET A 179 -24.64 -14.26 -2.55
C MET A 179 -24.49 -12.96 -3.35
N VAL A 180 -23.78 -12.96 -4.48
CA VAL A 180 -23.67 -11.78 -5.34
C VAL A 180 -25.04 -11.34 -5.87
N ASP A 181 -25.85 -12.27 -6.36
CA ASP A 181 -27.21 -12.02 -6.86
C ASP A 181 -28.12 -11.44 -5.77
N SER A 182 -28.06 -11.98 -4.55
CA SER A 182 -28.85 -11.47 -3.42
C SER A 182 -28.51 -10.01 -3.08
N TRP A 183 -27.24 -9.62 -3.20
CA TRP A 183 -26.79 -8.26 -2.93
C TRP A 183 -27.14 -7.29 -4.04
N GLU A 184 -27.06 -7.74 -5.29
CA GLU A 184 -27.54 -6.98 -6.44
C GLU A 184 -29.05 -6.69 -6.30
N LYS A 185 -29.85 -7.72 -6.01
CA LYS A 185 -31.30 -7.58 -5.80
C LYS A 185 -31.62 -6.62 -4.64
N ASP A 186 -30.96 -6.75 -3.51
CA ASP A 186 -31.16 -5.85 -2.36
C ASP A 186 -30.81 -4.39 -2.71
N LEU A 187 -29.71 -4.16 -3.44
CA LEU A 187 -29.33 -2.82 -3.88
C LEU A 187 -30.34 -2.24 -4.88
N VAL A 188 -30.80 -3.03 -5.85
CA VAL A 188 -31.82 -2.61 -6.83
C VAL A 188 -33.13 -2.26 -6.13
N GLN A 189 -33.58 -3.07 -5.17
CA GLN A 189 -34.78 -2.77 -4.38
C GLN A 189 -34.62 -1.47 -3.58
N LYS A 190 -33.46 -1.21 -2.99
CA LYS A 190 -33.17 0.05 -2.28
C LYS A 190 -33.23 1.26 -3.22
N ILE A 191 -32.71 1.13 -4.45
CA ILE A 191 -32.79 2.20 -5.47
C ILE A 191 -34.24 2.45 -5.88
N GLN A 192 -35.02 1.39 -6.13
CA GLN A 192 -36.44 1.53 -6.49
C GLN A 192 -37.25 2.23 -5.39
N ARG A 193 -37.04 1.84 -4.12
CA ARG A 193 -37.68 2.51 -2.98
C ARG A 193 -37.28 3.98 -2.87
N ALA A 194 -35.99 4.29 -3.00
CA ALA A 194 -35.51 5.68 -2.93
C ALA A 194 -36.04 6.56 -4.09
N ASN A 195 -36.27 5.98 -5.27
CA ASN A 195 -36.95 6.68 -6.37
C ASN A 195 -38.42 6.98 -6.04
N ALA A 196 -39.16 6.00 -5.50
CA ALA A 196 -40.54 6.22 -5.08
C ALA A 196 -40.62 7.28 -3.96
N GLU A 197 -39.69 7.28 -3.01
CA GLU A 197 -39.56 8.32 -1.97
C GLU A 197 -39.30 9.70 -2.56
N LEU A 198 -38.49 9.79 -3.63
CA LEU A 198 -38.23 11.05 -4.34
C LEU A 198 -39.50 11.59 -5.02
N ASP A 199 -40.28 10.72 -5.65
CA ASP A 199 -41.52 11.12 -6.34
C ASP A 199 -42.55 11.66 -5.34
N VAL A 200 -42.76 10.95 -4.22
CA VAL A 200 -43.63 11.42 -3.12
C VAL A 200 -43.10 12.74 -2.53
N ALA A 201 -41.78 12.87 -2.36
CA ALA A 201 -41.18 14.11 -1.86
C ALA A 201 -41.41 15.29 -2.82
N ARG A 202 -41.36 15.07 -4.14
CA ARG A 202 -41.67 16.09 -5.14
C ARG A 202 -43.12 16.53 -5.10
N GLU A 203 -44.05 15.58 -4.97
CA GLU A 203 -45.48 15.87 -4.82
C GLU A 203 -45.77 16.68 -3.54
N SER A 204 -45.07 16.38 -2.44
CA SER A 204 -45.21 17.12 -1.19
C SER A 204 -44.68 18.55 -1.23
N GLY A 205 -43.86 18.91 -2.23
CA GLY A 205 -43.18 20.20 -2.34
C GLY A 205 -42.11 20.48 -1.28
N SER A 206 -41.78 19.50 -0.43
CA SER A 206 -40.81 19.67 0.65
C SER A 206 -39.36 19.51 0.17
N ASN A 207 -38.64 20.63 0.05
CA ASN A 207 -37.23 20.63 -0.35
C ASN A 207 -36.34 19.75 0.52
N THR A 208 -36.64 19.61 1.82
CA THR A 208 -35.84 18.79 2.74
C THR A 208 -35.99 17.29 2.42
N LEU A 209 -37.21 16.83 2.12
CA LEU A 209 -37.47 15.45 1.72
C LEU A 209 -36.84 15.15 0.36
N ILE A 210 -36.94 16.08 -0.59
CA ILE A 210 -36.32 15.95 -1.92
C ILE A 210 -34.81 15.81 -1.78
N VAL A 211 -34.15 16.69 -1.00
CA VAL A 211 -32.71 16.64 -0.76
C VAL A 211 -32.31 15.30 -0.13
N ASN A 212 -33.06 14.81 0.86
CA ASN A 212 -32.75 13.53 1.50
C ASN A 212 -32.86 12.34 0.54
N ALA A 213 -33.93 12.28 -0.26
CA ALA A 213 -34.11 11.23 -1.26
C ALA A 213 -33.03 11.25 -2.35
N LEU A 214 -32.69 12.44 -2.88
CA LEU A 214 -31.61 12.61 -3.85
C LEU A 214 -30.24 12.20 -3.27
N ARG A 215 -29.94 12.58 -2.03
CA ARG A 215 -28.71 12.14 -1.34
C ARG A 215 -28.66 10.63 -1.23
N ARG A 216 -29.77 10.00 -0.86
CA ARG A 216 -29.87 8.55 -0.75
C ARG A 216 -29.61 7.86 -2.09
N LEU A 217 -30.19 8.37 -3.17
CA LEU A 217 -29.94 7.86 -4.53
C LEU A 217 -28.47 8.03 -4.94
N ALA A 218 -27.85 9.18 -4.66
CA ALA A 218 -26.42 9.38 -4.92
C ALA A 218 -25.54 8.36 -4.19
N GLU A 219 -25.82 8.09 -2.91
CA GLU A 219 -25.11 7.11 -2.10
C GLU A 219 -25.29 5.68 -2.61
N LEU A 220 -26.50 5.30 -3.02
CA LEU A 220 -26.80 3.96 -3.54
C LEU A 220 -26.10 3.71 -4.89
N HIS A 221 -26.16 4.67 -5.81
CA HIS A 221 -25.45 4.56 -7.09
C HIS A 221 -23.93 4.59 -6.93
N TRP A 222 -23.40 5.39 -6.00
CA TRP A 222 -21.99 5.29 -5.63
C TRP A 222 -21.64 3.90 -5.10
N THR A 223 -22.47 3.35 -4.20
CA THR A 223 -22.27 2.01 -3.62
C THR A 223 -22.27 0.94 -4.73
N GLN A 224 -23.14 1.05 -5.72
CA GLN A 224 -23.19 0.15 -6.88
C GLN A 224 -21.85 0.11 -7.63
N ALA A 225 -21.23 1.29 -7.83
CA ALA A 225 -19.95 1.41 -8.52
C ALA A 225 -18.73 1.04 -7.65
N ASP A 226 -18.77 1.37 -6.35
CA ASP A 226 -17.65 1.22 -5.41
C ASP A 226 -17.51 -0.21 -4.88
N THR A 227 -18.61 -0.97 -4.77
CA THR A 227 -18.60 -2.38 -4.36
C THR A 227 -18.15 -3.33 -5.47
N GLY A 228 -18.15 -2.88 -6.73
CA GLY A 228 -17.81 -3.70 -7.89
C GLY A 228 -18.94 -4.60 -8.40
N LEU A 229 -20.18 -4.38 -7.91
CA LEU A 229 -21.40 -4.96 -8.48
C LEU A 229 -21.61 -4.46 -9.92
N ALA A 230 -21.43 -3.15 -10.15
CA ALA A 230 -21.40 -2.61 -11.50
C ALA A 230 -19.97 -2.63 -12.09
N ARG A 231 -19.84 -3.09 -13.35
CA ARG A 231 -18.57 -3.16 -14.09
C ARG A 231 -18.73 -2.59 -15.50
N GLY A 232 -17.61 -2.19 -16.10
CA GLY A 232 -17.60 -1.62 -17.45
C GLY A 232 -18.55 -0.42 -17.56
N ASP A 233 -19.42 -0.45 -18.58
CA ASP A 233 -20.37 0.63 -18.87
C ASP A 233 -21.39 0.84 -17.75
N LEU A 234 -21.85 -0.23 -17.08
CA LEU A 234 -22.78 -0.11 -15.96
C LEU A 234 -22.16 0.65 -14.79
N ARG A 235 -20.85 0.48 -14.55
CA ARG A 235 -20.13 1.23 -13.52
C ARG A 235 -20.10 2.71 -13.84
N ARG A 236 -19.82 3.04 -15.10
CA ARG A 236 -19.79 4.43 -15.58
C ARG A 236 -21.17 5.06 -15.46
N PHE A 237 -22.21 4.36 -15.92
CA PHE A 237 -23.60 4.78 -15.80
C PHE A 237 -23.99 5.08 -14.34
N ALA A 238 -23.64 4.20 -13.41
CA ALA A 238 -23.91 4.39 -11.98
C ALA A 238 -23.18 5.63 -11.42
N LEU A 239 -21.92 5.85 -11.79
CA LEU A 239 -21.17 7.04 -11.38
C LEU A 239 -21.76 8.34 -11.95
N GLU A 240 -22.20 8.33 -13.21
CA GLU A 240 -22.83 9.48 -13.86
C GLU A 240 -24.19 9.81 -13.20
N HIS A 241 -24.99 8.81 -12.84
CA HIS A 241 -26.23 9.02 -12.08
C HIS A 241 -25.94 9.58 -10.68
N ALA A 242 -24.97 8.99 -9.97
CA ALA A 242 -24.55 9.49 -8.67
C ALA A 242 -24.07 10.96 -8.74
N GLN A 243 -23.36 11.33 -9.82
CA GLN A 243 -22.94 12.70 -10.08
C GLN A 243 -24.15 13.64 -10.26
N GLN A 244 -25.10 13.26 -11.11
CA GLN A 244 -26.30 14.06 -11.39
C GLN A 244 -27.13 14.31 -10.12
N TYR A 245 -27.32 13.29 -9.28
CA TYR A 245 -28.02 13.45 -8.01
C TYR A 245 -27.26 14.36 -7.04
N CYS A 246 -25.93 14.27 -6.98
CA CYS A 246 -25.12 15.21 -6.19
C CYS A 246 -25.28 16.66 -6.66
N GLU A 247 -25.37 16.89 -7.97
CA GLU A 247 -25.55 18.23 -8.55
C GLU A 247 -26.95 18.80 -8.25
N GLN A 248 -27.99 17.98 -8.32
CA GLN A 248 -29.34 18.36 -7.90
C GLN A 248 -29.40 18.72 -6.41
N VAL A 249 -28.74 17.93 -5.55
CA VAL A 249 -28.63 18.26 -4.12
C VAL A 249 -27.92 19.59 -3.91
N GLN A 250 -26.81 19.84 -4.61
CA GLN A 250 -26.06 21.10 -4.49
C GLN A 250 -26.86 22.32 -4.92
N ALA A 251 -27.72 22.17 -5.93
CA ALA A 251 -28.62 23.23 -6.41
C ALA A 251 -29.70 23.59 -5.38
N LEU A 252 -30.19 22.60 -4.61
CA LEU A 252 -31.22 22.80 -3.59
C LEU A 252 -30.63 23.20 -2.23
N ASP A 253 -29.56 22.53 -1.80
CA ASP A 253 -28.85 22.79 -0.56
C ASP A 253 -27.33 22.57 -0.73
N THR A 254 -26.61 23.67 -0.93
CA THR A 254 -25.16 23.66 -1.05
C THR A 254 -24.44 23.21 0.24
N ARG A 255 -25.11 23.24 1.40
CA ARG A 255 -24.54 22.87 2.70
C ARG A 255 -24.95 21.47 3.16
N ALA A 256 -25.62 20.70 2.31
CA ALA A 256 -26.02 19.35 2.61
C ALA A 256 -24.83 18.51 3.15
N PRO A 257 -24.98 17.85 4.32
CA PRO A 257 -23.88 17.13 4.95
C PRO A 257 -23.31 16.01 4.06
N GLY A 258 -21.98 15.92 3.97
CA GLY A 258 -21.28 14.81 3.30
C GLY A 258 -21.34 14.79 1.77
N ILE A 259 -22.24 15.54 1.13
CA ILE A 259 -22.44 15.47 -0.33
C ILE A 259 -21.20 15.85 -1.12
N TRP A 260 -20.47 16.88 -0.68
CA TRP A 260 -19.26 17.35 -1.35
C TRP A 260 -18.11 16.33 -1.28
N ALA A 261 -18.05 15.54 -0.20
CA ALA A 261 -17.06 14.47 -0.07
C ALA A 261 -17.40 13.31 -1.03
N LEU A 262 -18.68 12.94 -1.12
CA LEU A 262 -19.17 11.95 -2.08
C LEU A 262 -18.94 12.40 -3.53
N TYR A 263 -19.33 13.63 -3.85
CA TYR A 263 -19.14 14.23 -5.18
C TYR A 263 -17.66 14.27 -5.58
N ALA A 264 -16.76 14.63 -4.66
CA ALA A 264 -15.32 14.57 -4.92
C ALA A 264 -14.83 13.17 -5.27
N ARG A 265 -15.31 12.13 -4.58
CA ARG A 265 -14.97 10.73 -4.88
C ARG A 265 -15.48 10.32 -6.26
N ILE A 266 -16.74 10.61 -6.57
CA ILE A 266 -17.37 10.33 -7.87
C ILE A 266 -16.58 11.00 -9.01
N LEU A 267 -16.30 12.31 -8.89
CA LEU A 267 -15.53 13.04 -9.90
C LEU A 267 -14.11 12.53 -10.06
N THR A 268 -13.49 12.01 -8.99
CA THR A 268 -12.16 11.41 -9.07
C THR A 268 -12.21 10.13 -9.90
N GLU A 269 -13.21 9.28 -9.67
CA GLU A 269 -13.42 8.03 -10.44
C GLU A 269 -13.81 8.27 -11.90
N LEU A 270 -14.56 9.34 -12.18
CA LEU A 270 -14.88 9.77 -13.54
C LEU A 270 -13.72 10.48 -14.27
N GLY A 271 -12.61 10.78 -13.57
CA GLY A 271 -11.46 11.48 -14.15
C GLY A 271 -11.63 12.99 -14.28
N HIS A 272 -12.68 13.58 -13.73
CA HIS A 272 -12.91 15.03 -13.65
C HIS A 272 -12.09 15.67 -12.52
N LEU A 273 -10.77 15.51 -12.58
CA LEU A 273 -9.86 15.77 -11.46
C LEU A 273 -9.85 17.24 -11.00
N VAL A 274 -10.02 18.20 -11.92
CA VAL A 274 -10.08 19.64 -11.57
C VAL A 274 -11.31 19.96 -10.75
N ALA A 275 -12.48 19.42 -11.15
CA ALA A 275 -13.72 19.57 -10.41
C ALA A 275 -13.64 18.86 -9.06
N ALA A 276 -13.03 17.66 -9.00
CA ALA A 276 -12.82 16.92 -7.76
C ALA A 276 -12.03 17.73 -6.72
N VAL A 277 -10.95 18.42 -7.12
CA VAL A 277 -10.20 19.30 -6.20
C VAL A 277 -11.08 20.43 -5.64
N LYS A 278 -11.94 21.03 -6.46
CA LYS A 278 -12.88 22.07 -6.01
C LYS A 278 -13.88 21.49 -5.01
N ALA A 279 -14.43 20.31 -5.29
CA ALA A 279 -15.37 19.62 -4.42
C ALA A 279 -14.75 19.30 -3.04
N VAL A 280 -13.52 18.78 -2.99
CA VAL A 280 -12.83 18.53 -1.70
C VAL A 280 -12.62 19.83 -0.92
N LYS A 281 -12.26 20.94 -1.60
CA LYS A 281 -12.12 22.26 -0.92
C LYS A 281 -13.45 22.73 -0.32
N MET A 282 -14.56 22.49 -1.01
CA MET A 282 -15.91 22.80 -0.50
C MET A 282 -16.28 21.91 0.69
N ALA A 283 -16.05 20.59 0.60
CA ALA A 283 -16.24 19.66 1.72
C ALA A 283 -15.45 20.09 2.96
N ARG A 284 -14.21 20.56 2.76
CA ARG A 284 -13.33 21.13 3.80
C ARG A 284 -13.92 22.37 4.48
N ARG A 285 -14.60 23.24 3.72
CA ARG A 285 -15.30 24.41 4.28
C ARG A 285 -16.51 23.99 5.12
N LEU A 286 -17.12 22.85 4.78
CA LEU A 286 -18.25 22.25 5.49
C LEU A 286 -17.81 21.23 6.56
N ARG A 287 -16.65 21.47 7.19
CA ARG A 287 -16.13 20.71 8.34
C ARG A 287 -15.78 19.23 8.08
N MET A 288 -15.48 18.86 6.83
CA MET A 288 -14.85 17.56 6.55
C MET A 288 -13.53 17.40 7.34
N PRO A 289 -13.28 16.24 7.97
CA PRO A 289 -12.02 15.98 8.68
C PRO A 289 -10.80 16.13 7.78
N MET A 290 -9.71 16.71 8.33
CA MET A 290 -8.48 16.97 7.58
C MET A 290 -7.86 15.69 7.01
N ALA A 291 -7.87 14.62 7.81
CA ALA A 291 -7.31 13.33 7.40
C ALA A 291 -8.01 12.77 6.15
N GLU A 292 -9.35 12.88 6.10
CA GLU A 292 -10.13 12.43 4.96
C GLU A 292 -9.87 13.32 3.73
N ALA A 293 -9.83 14.64 3.92
CA ALA A 293 -9.53 15.59 2.85
C ALA A 293 -8.13 15.38 2.24
N TYR A 294 -7.11 15.12 3.07
CA TYR A 294 -5.75 14.82 2.59
C TYR A 294 -5.67 13.48 1.89
N SER A 295 -6.42 12.46 2.34
CA SER A 295 -6.50 11.17 1.66
C SER A 295 -7.07 11.33 0.26
N LEU A 296 -8.18 12.06 0.10
CA LEU A 296 -8.77 12.33 -1.22
C LEU A 296 -7.85 13.20 -2.09
N MET A 297 -7.25 14.26 -1.53
CA MET A 297 -6.29 15.10 -2.26
C MET A 297 -5.07 14.29 -2.74
N ALA A 298 -4.60 13.32 -1.96
CA ALA A 298 -3.52 12.42 -2.36
C ALA A 298 -3.96 11.49 -3.50
N GLN A 299 -5.18 10.94 -3.45
CA GLN A 299 -5.75 10.13 -4.52
C GLN A 299 -5.89 10.92 -5.83
N ILE A 300 -6.45 12.14 -5.77
CA ILE A 300 -6.58 13.02 -6.93
C ILE A 300 -5.20 13.38 -7.50
N ALA A 301 -4.23 13.73 -6.64
CA ALA A 301 -2.87 14.03 -7.08
C ALA A 301 -2.19 12.83 -7.75
N TYR A 302 -2.47 11.61 -7.27
CA TYR A 302 -1.98 10.38 -7.86
C TYR A 302 -2.59 10.15 -9.26
N ALA A 303 -3.90 10.34 -9.41
CA ALA A 303 -4.58 10.27 -10.70
C ALA A 303 -4.05 11.32 -11.70
N GLN A 304 -3.68 12.51 -11.21
CA GLN A 304 -3.01 13.57 -11.99
C GLN A 304 -1.54 13.27 -12.32
N ARG A 305 -0.98 12.14 -11.85
CA ARG A 305 0.46 11.81 -11.91
C ARG A 305 1.36 12.85 -11.23
N ASN A 306 0.82 13.66 -10.32
CA ASN A 306 1.55 14.65 -9.55
C ASN A 306 2.09 14.04 -8.25
N TYR A 307 3.10 13.17 -8.38
CA TYR A 307 3.71 12.47 -7.25
C TYR A 307 4.30 13.40 -6.16
N PRO A 308 4.88 14.57 -6.46
CA PRO A 308 5.28 15.52 -5.43
C PRO A 308 4.11 15.93 -4.52
N ALA A 309 2.94 16.20 -5.10
CA ALA A 309 1.74 16.52 -4.32
C ALA A 309 1.23 15.32 -3.51
N VAL A 310 1.29 14.10 -4.06
CA VAL A 310 0.96 12.87 -3.30
C VAL A 310 1.81 12.77 -2.05
N ARG A 311 3.13 12.97 -2.15
CA ARG A 311 4.04 12.96 -0.99
C ARG A 311 3.70 14.06 0.01
N ARG A 312 3.36 15.26 -0.47
CA ARG A 312 2.96 16.38 0.39
C ARG A 312 1.76 16.01 1.24
N TYR A 313 0.68 15.53 0.62
CA TYR A 313 -0.54 15.15 1.35
C TYR A 313 -0.34 13.91 2.23
N ALA A 314 0.44 12.93 1.78
CA ALA A 314 0.78 11.77 2.60
C ALA A 314 1.55 12.15 3.89
N ASN A 315 2.41 13.17 3.84
CA ASN A 315 3.09 13.68 5.03
C ASN A 315 2.16 14.45 5.98
N MET A 316 1.03 14.97 5.49
CA MET A 316 0.04 15.70 6.29
C MET A 316 -1.02 14.79 6.93
N LEU A 317 -1.14 13.54 6.47
CA LEU A 317 -1.99 12.55 7.12
C LEU A 317 -1.48 12.27 8.54
N PRO A 318 -2.38 12.09 9.53
CA PRO A 318 -1.99 11.68 10.88
C PRO A 318 -1.38 10.27 10.88
N ASP A 319 -0.59 9.97 11.91
CA ASP A 319 0.03 8.66 12.11
C ASP A 319 -0.84 7.70 12.95
N ASP A 320 -2.03 8.17 13.33
CA ASP A 320 -2.87 7.52 14.32
C ASP A 320 -3.67 6.34 13.73
N GLY A 321 -4.09 5.42 14.59
CA GLY A 321 -4.90 4.25 14.24
C GLY A 321 -6.31 4.55 13.72
N LEU A 322 -6.68 5.83 13.58
CA LEU A 322 -7.97 6.27 13.05
C LEU A 322 -8.08 6.10 11.54
N LEU A 323 -6.97 5.90 10.83
CA LEU A 323 -6.97 5.67 9.39
C LEU A 323 -7.05 4.17 9.05
N PRO A 324 -7.77 3.78 7.98
CA PRO A 324 -7.74 2.41 7.50
C PRO A 324 -6.31 1.93 7.22
N SER A 325 -6.02 0.66 7.55
CA SER A 325 -4.67 0.08 7.41
C SER A 325 -4.11 0.13 5.99
N SER A 326 -4.96 0.11 4.96
CA SER A 326 -4.59 0.28 3.56
C SER A 326 -4.07 1.69 3.25
N VAL A 327 -4.73 2.70 3.81
CA VAL A 327 -4.34 4.12 3.68
C VAL A 327 -3.04 4.37 4.43
N LEU A 328 -2.89 3.82 5.64
CA LEU A 328 -1.64 3.94 6.41
C LEU A 328 -0.44 3.32 5.67
N ARG A 329 -0.60 2.12 5.11
CA ARG A 329 0.46 1.46 4.30
C ARG A 329 0.83 2.27 3.07
N SER A 330 -0.17 2.78 2.36
CA SER A 330 0.03 3.63 1.18
C SER A 330 0.73 4.93 1.56
N ALA A 331 0.28 5.59 2.63
CA ALA A 331 0.88 6.81 3.15
C ALA A 331 2.34 6.56 3.59
N ALA A 332 2.63 5.45 4.27
CA ALA A 332 3.98 5.09 4.69
C ALA A 332 4.97 4.96 3.51
N PHE A 333 4.52 4.42 2.37
CA PHE A 333 5.33 4.35 1.15
C PHE A 333 5.69 5.75 0.62
N TRP A 334 4.71 6.65 0.56
CA TRP A 334 4.87 8.00 0.01
C TRP A 334 5.57 8.99 0.94
N ARG A 335 5.44 8.80 2.26
CA ARG A 335 6.02 9.67 3.27
C ARG A 335 7.54 9.77 3.15
N ASN A 336 8.03 11.01 3.15
CA ASN A 336 9.45 11.32 3.21
C ASN A 336 9.90 11.38 4.68
N ARG A 337 9.77 10.29 5.45
CA ARG A 337 10.37 10.26 6.80
C ARG A 337 11.89 10.10 6.69
N ARG A 338 12.58 11.22 6.40
CA ARG A 338 13.92 11.48 6.94
C ARG A 338 13.72 11.99 8.36
N ARG A 339 14.37 11.36 9.34
CA ARG A 339 14.28 11.62 10.80
C ARG A 339 13.05 11.02 11.49
N ILE A 340 13.24 9.82 12.02
CA ILE A 340 12.66 9.46 13.31
C ILE A 340 13.32 10.41 14.32
N LYS A 341 12.56 11.36 14.88
CA LYS A 341 12.97 12.02 16.12
C LYS A 341 13.20 10.89 17.13
N LYS A 342 14.38 10.85 17.76
CA LYS A 342 14.63 9.95 18.90
C LYS A 342 13.41 10.04 19.81
N VAL A 343 12.70 8.93 19.96
CA VAL A 343 11.74 8.79 21.06
C VAL A 343 12.63 8.79 22.29
N ASP A 344 12.55 9.84 23.09
CA ASP A 344 13.29 9.94 24.34
C ASP A 344 12.56 9.00 25.32
N ILE A 345 13.03 7.76 25.39
CA ILE A 345 12.56 6.79 26.38
C ILE A 345 13.38 7.06 27.64
N ARG A 346 13.05 8.13 28.36
CA ARG A 346 13.37 8.21 29.78
C ARG A 346 12.17 7.63 30.52
N VAL A 347 12.33 6.38 30.96
CA VAL A 347 11.56 5.80 32.06
C VAL A 347 12.29 6.16 33.34
#